data_AF-A0A8A0DCP2-F1
#
_entry.id   AF-A0A8A0DCP2-F1
#
_cell.length_a   1.000
_cell.length_b   1.000
_cell.length_c   1.000
_cell.angle_alpha   90.00
_cell.angle_beta   90.00
_cell.angle_gamma   90.00
#
_symmetry.space_group_name_H-M   'P 1'
#
loop_
_entity.id
_entity.type
_entity.pdbx_description
1 polymer ?
#
loop_
_entity_poly.entity_id
_entity_poly.type
_entity_poly.pdbx_seq_one_letter_code
_entity_poly.pdbx_strand_id
1 'polypeptide(L)'
;VAGGGVALIRVASKLGDLRGQNEDQNVGIKVALRAMEAPLRQIVLNCGEEPSVVANTVKAGDGNYGYNAATEEYGNMIDMGILDPTKVTRSALQYAASVAGLM
;
A
#
# COMPACT_ATOMS: atom_id res chain seq x y z
N VAL A 1 -6.64 10.56 2.69
CA VAL A 1 -6.43 9.21 3.28
C VAL A 1 -5.05 9.19 3.93
N ALA A 2 -4.77 8.20 4.78
CA ALA A 2 -3.43 8.04 5.36
C ALA A 2 -2.38 7.92 4.24
N GLY A 3 -1.36 8.78 4.27
CA GLY A 3 -0.29 8.80 3.28
C GLY A 3 0.74 7.70 3.50
N GLY A 4 1.92 7.85 2.89
CA GLY A 4 3.05 6.91 3.07
C GLY A 4 2.77 5.49 2.55
N GLY A 5 1.83 5.34 1.61
CA GLY A 5 1.41 4.05 1.09
C GLY A 5 0.51 3.21 2.02
N VAL A 6 0.18 3.71 3.21
CA VAL A 6 -0.65 3.01 4.21
C VAL A 6 -2.05 2.75 3.68
N ALA A 7 -2.66 3.72 2.98
CA ALA A 7 -3.99 3.55 2.41
C ALA A 7 -4.10 2.32 1.49
N LEU A 8 -3.09 2.06 0.66
CA LEU A 8 -3.08 0.92 -0.26
C LEU A 8 -2.84 -0.40 0.47
N ILE A 9 -1.98 -0.42 1.50
CA ILE A 9 -1.79 -1.59 2.39
C ILE A 9 -3.11 -2.00 3.06
N ARG A 10 -3.88 -1.02 3.55
CA ARG A 10 -5.19 -1.27 4.20
C ARG A 10 -6.24 -1.77 3.23
N VAL A 11 -6.23 -1.29 1.99
CA VAL A 11 -7.12 -1.82 0.95
C VAL A 11 -6.72 -3.25 0.60
N ALA A 12 -5.42 -3.51 0.43
CA ALA A 12 -4.93 -4.83 0.08
C ALA A 12 -5.27 -5.89 1.13
N SER A 13 -5.15 -5.57 2.43
CA SER A 13 -5.50 -6.50 3.51
C SER A 13 -7.00 -6.84 3.53
N LYS A 14 -7.87 -5.87 3.22
CA LYS A 14 -9.32 -6.08 3.14
C LYS A 14 -9.77 -6.90 1.93
N LEU A 15 -8.93 -7.03 0.91
CA LEU A 15 -9.23 -7.76 -0.33
C LEU A 15 -8.56 -9.14 -0.39
N GLY A 16 -7.95 -9.63 0.69
CA GLY A 16 -7.27 -10.94 0.71
C GLY A 16 -8.16 -12.13 0.33
N ASP A 17 -9.46 -12.01 0.57
CA ASP A 17 -10.45 -13.05 0.26
C ASP A 17 -11.13 -12.87 -1.11
N LEU A 18 -10.74 -11.86 -1.89
CA LEU A 18 -11.28 -11.66 -3.23
C LEU A 18 -10.88 -12.83 -4.14
N ARG A 19 -11.84 -13.35 -4.92
CA ARG A 19 -11.65 -14.46 -5.87
C ARG A 19 -12.25 -14.12 -7.22
N GLY A 20 -11.60 -14.59 -8.28
CA GLY A 20 -12.07 -14.54 -9.65
C GLY A 20 -12.83 -15.80 -10.04
N GLN A 21 -13.13 -15.91 -11.34
CA GLN A 21 -13.85 -17.04 -11.93
C GLN A 21 -12.96 -18.28 -12.13
N ASN A 22 -11.64 -18.08 -12.24
CA ASN A 22 -10.66 -19.14 -12.45
C ASN A 22 -9.34 -18.79 -11.74
N GLU A 23 -8.38 -19.73 -11.76
CA GLU A 23 -7.12 -19.53 -11.04
C GLU A 23 -6.25 -18.43 -11.66
N ASP A 24 -6.29 -18.23 -12.98
CA ASP A 24 -5.54 -17.14 -13.64
C ASP A 24 -5.98 -15.76 -13.13
N GLN A 25 -7.29 -15.56 -12.97
CA GLN A 25 -7.82 -14.33 -12.36
C GLN A 25 -7.41 -14.21 -10.88
N ASN A 26 -7.36 -15.32 -10.13
CA ASN A 26 -6.88 -15.32 -8.74
C ASN A 26 -5.40 -14.91 -8.66
N VAL A 27 -4.56 -15.37 -9.60
CA VAL A 27 -3.16 -14.94 -9.70
C VAL A 27 -3.10 -13.44 -9.98
N GLY A 28 -3.88 -12.94 -10.94
CA GLY A 28 -3.95 -11.50 -11.26
C GLY A 28 -4.34 -10.63 -10.06
N ILE A 29 -5.34 -11.07 -9.28
CA ILE A 29 -5.73 -10.41 -8.02
C ILE A 29 -4.54 -10.37 -7.06
N LYS A 30 -3.86 -11.51 -6.82
CA LYS A 30 -2.69 -11.58 -5.92
C LYS A 30 -1.55 -10.67 -6.39
N VAL A 31 -1.33 -10.53 -7.69
CA VAL A 31 -0.33 -9.60 -8.27
C VAL A 31 -0.69 -8.16 -7.93
N ALA A 32 -1.94 -7.75 -8.16
CA ALA A 32 -2.39 -6.39 -7.84
C ALA A 32 -2.28 -6.08 -6.34
N LEU A 33 -2.70 -7.01 -5.46
CA LEU A 33 -2.59 -6.86 -4.01
C LEU A 33 -1.13 -6.72 -3.56
N ARG A 34 -0.22 -7.50 -4.14
CA ARG A 34 1.22 -7.38 -3.85
C ARG A 34 1.78 -6.04 -4.31
N ALA A 35 1.36 -5.56 -5.49
CA ALA A 35 1.81 -4.28 -6.04
C ALA A 35 1.36 -3.08 -5.19
N MET A 36 0.20 -3.16 -4.52
CA MET A 36 -0.29 -2.13 -3.60
C MET A 36 0.65 -1.87 -2.41
N GLU A 37 1.54 -2.81 -2.08
CA GLU A 37 2.52 -2.65 -1.00
C GLU A 37 3.81 -1.94 -1.45
N ALA A 38 4.03 -1.83 -2.77
CA ALA A 38 5.24 -1.26 -3.34
C ALA A 38 5.50 0.20 -2.93
N PRO A 39 4.50 1.10 -2.88
CA PRO A 39 4.74 2.50 -2.51
C PRO A 39 5.31 2.67 -1.11
N LEU A 40 4.76 1.97 -0.12
CA LEU A 40 5.28 1.99 1.25
C LEU A 40 6.70 1.42 1.30
N ARG A 41 6.92 0.26 0.66
CA ARG A 41 8.25 -0.36 0.63
C ARG A 41 9.30 0.52 -0.01
N GLN A 42 8.96 1.21 -1.10
CA GLN A 42 9.90 2.09 -1.78
C GLN A 42 10.27 3.30 -0.91
N ILE A 43 9.30 3.88 -0.19
CA ILE A 43 9.57 4.97 0.76
C ILE A 43 10.54 4.51 1.83
N VAL A 44 10.29 3.35 2.44
CA VAL A 44 11.16 2.78 3.49
C VAL A 44 12.56 2.47 2.95
N LEU A 45 12.65 1.89 1.76
CA LEU A 45 13.92 1.59 1.11
C LEU A 45 14.75 2.86 0.85
N ASN A 46 14.09 3.96 0.48
CA ASN A 46 14.76 5.25 0.28
C ASN A 46 15.31 5.84 1.59
N CYS A 47 14.77 5.46 2.75
CA CYS A 47 15.31 5.82 4.06
C CYS A 47 16.47 4.92 4.51
N GLY A 48 16.78 3.84 3.78
CA GLY A 48 17.81 2.86 4.17
C GLY A 48 17.34 1.80 5.16
N GLU A 49 16.04 1.79 5.47
CA GLU A 49 15.41 0.87 6.41
C GLU A 49 14.92 -0.41 5.72
N GLU A 50 14.67 -1.48 6.49
CA GLU A 50 14.26 -2.78 5.95
C GLU A 50 12.77 -2.79 5.55
N PRO A 51 12.43 -2.80 4.24
CA PRO A 51 11.04 -2.62 3.78
C PRO A 51 10.10 -3.74 4.23
N SER A 52 10.64 -4.95 4.38
CA SER A 52 9.88 -6.12 4.80
C SER A 52 9.40 -6.00 6.24
N VAL A 53 10.27 -5.49 7.13
CA VAL A 53 9.96 -5.30 8.55
C VAL A 53 8.90 -4.22 8.70
N VAL A 54 9.11 -3.05 8.10
CA VAL A 54 8.15 -1.93 8.22
C VAL A 54 6.81 -2.28 7.59
N ALA A 55 6.78 -2.90 6.41
CA ALA A 55 5.53 -3.31 5.77
C ALA A 55 4.74 -4.31 6.64
N ASN A 56 5.42 -5.27 7.28
CA ASN A 56 4.76 -6.22 8.18
C ASN A 56 4.22 -5.55 9.44
N THR A 57 4.99 -4.65 10.07
CA THR A 57 4.56 -3.88 11.24
C THR A 57 3.33 -3.02 10.92
N VAL A 58 3.34 -2.33 9.77
CA VAL A 58 2.19 -1.53 9.33
C VAL A 58 0.99 -2.42 9.06
N LYS A 59 1.14 -3.57 8.39
CA LYS A 59 0.04 -4.52 8.15
C LYS A 59 -0.60 -5.06 9.43
N ALA A 60 0.20 -5.31 10.46
CA ALA A 60 -0.27 -5.81 11.76
C ALA A 60 -1.05 -4.76 12.57
N GLY A 61 -0.81 -3.47 12.31
CA GLY A 61 -1.61 -2.39 12.88
C GLY A 61 -2.90 -2.11 12.12
N ASP A 62 -3.71 -1.19 12.64
CA ASP A 62 -5.05 -0.90 12.13
C ASP A 62 -5.26 0.57 11.74
N GLY A 63 -6.30 0.79 10.92
CA GLY A 63 -6.75 2.13 10.55
C GLY A 63 -5.63 2.97 9.94
N ASN A 64 -5.35 4.10 10.59
CA ASN A 64 -4.35 5.08 10.16
C ASN A 64 -2.95 4.82 10.73
N TYR A 65 -2.72 3.71 11.43
CA TYR A 65 -1.40 3.34 11.90
C TYR A 65 -0.45 3.13 10.72
N GLY A 66 0.71 3.77 10.75
CA GLY A 66 1.69 3.76 9.69
C GLY A 66 3.09 4.13 10.16
N TYR A 67 3.98 4.32 9.19
CA TYR A 67 5.38 4.66 9.42
C TYR A 67 5.68 6.05 8.87
N ASN A 68 6.19 6.93 9.73
CA ASN A 68 6.65 8.25 9.35
C ASN A 68 8.11 8.18 8.93
N ALA A 69 8.34 8.15 7.62
CA ALA A 69 9.67 8.07 7.03
C ALA A 69 10.57 9.30 7.29
N ALA A 70 10.01 10.43 7.77
CA ALA A 70 10.80 11.62 8.08
C ALA A 70 11.41 11.58 9.50
N THR A 71 10.77 10.87 10.44
CA THR A 71 11.23 10.72 11.83
C THR A 71 11.59 9.29 12.19
N GLU A 72 11.33 8.33 11.29
CA GLU A 72 11.52 6.89 11.48
C GLU A 72 10.65 6.28 12.60
N GLU A 73 9.55 6.95 12.94
CA GLU A 73 8.63 6.52 14.01
C GLU A 73 7.30 5.99 13.46
N TYR A 74 6.68 5.09 14.22
CA TYR A 74 5.33 4.61 13.93
C TYR A 74 4.28 5.45 14.64
N GLY A 75 3.14 5.65 14.00
CA GLY A 75 2.05 6.41 14.61
C GLY A 75 0.82 6.54 13.72
N ASN A 76 -0.12 7.40 14.14
CA ASN A 76 -1.28 7.73 13.33
C ASN A 76 -0.91 8.74 12.24
N MET A 77 -0.97 8.32 10.98
CA MET A 77 -0.57 9.13 9.84
C MET A 77 -1.38 10.43 9.69
N ILE A 78 -2.65 10.42 10.13
CA ILE A 78 -3.52 11.61 10.06
C ILE A 78 -3.08 12.63 11.11
N ASP A 79 -2.81 12.18 12.34
CA ASP A 79 -2.39 13.04 13.44
C ASP A 79 -0.99 13.63 13.18
N MET A 80 -0.12 12.86 12.52
CA MET A 80 1.20 13.31 12.06
C MET A 80 1.14 14.22 10.82
N GLY A 81 -0.05 14.49 10.26
CA GLY A 81 -0.23 15.36 9.09
C GLY A 81 0.23 14.74 7.76
N ILE A 82 0.46 13.43 7.70
CA ILE A 82 0.91 12.72 6.50
C ILE A 82 -0.32 12.25 5.72
N LEU A 83 -0.80 13.12 4.83
CA LEU A 83 -2.07 12.97 4.13
C LEU A 83 -1.87 12.91 2.62
N ASP A 84 -2.47 11.90 2.00
CA ASP A 84 -2.60 11.84 0.55
C ASP A 84 -4.04 12.15 0.11
N PRO A 85 -4.24 13.03 -0.89
CA PRO A 85 -5.55 13.21 -1.51
C PRO A 85 -6.03 11.90 -2.13
N THR A 86 -7.23 11.46 -1.78
CA THR A 86 -7.81 10.19 -2.28
C THR A 86 -7.84 10.12 -3.80
N LYS A 87 -8.03 11.27 -4.46
CA LYS A 87 -8.01 11.37 -5.93
C LYS A 87 -6.65 10.94 -6.51
N VAL A 88 -5.55 11.34 -5.89
CA VAL A 88 -4.19 11.03 -6.36
C VAL A 88 -3.92 9.54 -6.20
N THR A 89 -4.16 8.97 -5.01
CA THR A 89 -3.96 7.54 -4.74
C THR A 89 -4.79 6.67 -5.69
N ARG A 90 -6.05 7.04 -5.93
CA ARG A 90 -6.93 6.33 -6.88
C ARG A 90 -6.40 6.42 -8.31
N SER A 91 -6.10 7.62 -8.78
CA SER A 91 -5.63 7.84 -10.15
C SER A 91 -4.31 7.09 -10.42
N ALA A 92 -3.36 7.13 -9.48
CA ALA A 92 -2.08 6.43 -9.60
C ALA A 92 -2.27 4.92 -9.80
N LEU A 93 -3.12 4.28 -8.97
CA LEU A 93 -3.40 2.85 -9.07
C LEU A 93 -4.09 2.50 -10.40
N GLN A 94 -5.08 3.28 -10.81
CA GLN A 94 -5.85 3.02 -12.04
C GLN A 94 -4.99 3.14 -13.30
N TYR A 95 -4.17 4.18 -13.41
CA TYR A 95 -3.29 4.36 -14.57
C TYR A 95 -2.19 3.28 -14.61
N ALA A 96 -1.60 2.93 -13.47
CA ALA A 96 -0.60 1.87 -13.40
C ALA A 96 -1.19 0.51 -13.85
N ALA A 97 -2.36 0.13 -13.32
CA ALA A 97 -3.04 -1.11 -13.70
C ALA A 97 -3.46 -1.10 -15.18
N SER A 98 -3.91 0.04 -15.71
CA SER A 98 -4.31 0.17 -17.11
C SER A 98 -3.16 -0.09 -18.07
N VAL A 99 -1.96 0.47 -17.81
CA VAL A 99 -0.80 0.26 -18.68
C VAL A 99 -0.27 -1.16 -18.51
N ALA A 100 -0.15 -1.65 -17.26
CA ALA A 100 0.35 -3.00 -16.99
C ALA A 100 -0.52 -4.11 -17.59
N GLY A 101 -1.84 -3.90 -17.72
CA GLY A 101 -2.74 -4.87 -18.34
C GLY A 101 -2.72 -4.88 -19.88
N LEU A 102 -2.08 -3.89 -20.51
CA LEU A 102 -1.93 -3.81 -21.97
C LEU A 102 -0.58 -4.33 -22.49
N MET A 103 0.41 -4.46 -21.60
CA MET A 103 1.75 -4.98 -21.90
C MET A 103 1.80 -6.50 -21.78
#